data_AF-A0A8X6EX69-F1
#
_entry.id   AF-A0A8X6EX69-F1
#
_cell.length_a   1.000
_cell.length_b   1.000
_cell.length_c   1.000
_cell.angle_alpha   90.00
_cell.angle_beta   90.00
_cell.angle_gamma   90.00
#
_symmetry.space_group_name_H-M   'P 1'
#
loop_
_entity.id
_entity.type
_entity.pdbx_description
1 polymer ?
#
loop_
_entity_poly.entity_id
_entity_poly.type
_entity_poly.pdbx_seq_one_letter_code
_entity_poly.pdbx_strand_id
1 'polypeptide(L)'
;MDSISLCRLACSDLLLRSKFGGVYASDELPQTLGSYSCFIVNLDSKRKPGSHWVAIAFRNNTCYYFCSYGSIPNNNNILHFIKNNSNYCKWNKYRYQSFVSLTCGQFCLYFLHNFVRKQSLSLLHSDNIEHNEKFVKQFVAYQFRLKNCCFSPYSQQTCQAYNFKHYHV
;
A
#
# COMPACT_ATOMS: atom_id res chain seq x y z
N MET A 1 1.18 -2.54 11.33
CA MET A 1 1.88 -3.62 10.59
C MET A 1 3.21 -3.08 10.11
N ASP A 2 4.29 -3.82 10.35
CA ASP A 2 5.63 -3.51 9.85
C ASP A 2 5.83 -4.01 8.41
N SER A 3 6.91 -3.54 7.79
CA SER A 3 7.34 -3.90 6.43
C SER A 3 7.60 -5.40 6.21
N ILE A 4 8.17 -6.11 7.19
CA ILE A 4 8.47 -7.56 7.10
C ILE A 4 7.16 -8.33 7.06
N SER A 5 6.23 -7.98 7.95
CA SER A 5 4.87 -8.52 7.99
C SER A 5 4.15 -8.28 6.66
N LEU A 6 4.21 -7.05 6.12
CA LEU A 6 3.58 -6.72 4.84
C LEU A 6 4.16 -7.54 3.69
N CYS A 7 5.48 -7.68 3.62
CA CYS A 7 6.07 -8.44 2.54
C CYS A 7 5.78 -9.93 2.65
N ARG A 8 5.82 -10.52 3.86
CA ARG A 8 5.49 -11.92 4.07
C ARG A 8 4.06 -12.23 3.63
N LEU A 9 3.10 -11.36 3.98
CA LEU A 9 1.71 -11.50 3.56
C LEU A 9 1.58 -11.32 2.05
N ALA A 10 2.17 -10.27 1.45
CA ALA A 10 2.10 -10.09 0.00
C ALA A 10 2.67 -11.30 -0.78
N CYS A 11 3.77 -11.88 -0.29
CA CYS A 11 4.40 -13.06 -0.87
C CYS A 11 3.65 -14.38 -0.61
N SER A 12 2.72 -14.45 0.36
CA SER A 12 1.94 -15.68 0.58
C SER A 12 0.83 -15.88 -0.47
N ASP A 13 0.48 -14.84 -1.23
CA ASP A 13 -0.45 -14.91 -2.36
C ASP A 13 0.31 -15.17 -3.66
N LEU A 14 0.04 -16.29 -4.33
CA LEU A 14 0.79 -16.71 -5.53
C LEU A 14 0.76 -15.70 -6.67
N LEU A 15 -0.41 -15.09 -6.94
CA LEU A 15 -0.56 -14.13 -8.03
C LEU A 15 0.12 -12.81 -7.68
N LEU A 16 -0.11 -12.32 -6.45
CA LEU A 16 0.52 -11.09 -5.99
C LEU A 16 2.03 -11.24 -5.93
N ARG A 17 2.56 -12.34 -5.37
CA ARG A 17 4.00 -12.63 -5.27
C ARG A 17 4.70 -12.49 -6.62
N SER A 18 4.10 -12.99 -7.71
CA SER A 18 4.69 -12.90 -9.05
C SER A 18 4.81 -11.48 -9.61
N LYS A 19 4.08 -10.51 -9.03
CA LYS A 19 4.03 -9.10 -9.44
C LYS A 19 4.58 -8.15 -8.38
N PHE A 20 4.86 -8.64 -7.18
CA PHE A 20 5.21 -7.83 -6.02
C PHE A 20 6.70 -7.51 -6.00
N GLY A 21 7.03 -6.22 -6.16
CA GLY A 21 8.39 -5.71 -6.18
C GLY A 21 8.95 -5.38 -4.80
N GLY A 22 8.11 -5.37 -3.75
CA GLY A 22 8.54 -5.25 -2.36
C GLY A 22 7.85 -4.13 -1.57
N VAL A 23 8.37 -3.93 -0.36
CA VAL A 23 7.94 -2.90 0.58
C VAL A 23 9.10 -1.93 0.80
N TYR A 24 8.88 -0.63 0.56
CA TYR A 24 9.94 0.39 0.55
C TYR A 24 9.61 1.59 1.43
N ALA A 25 10.64 2.24 1.96
CA ALA A 25 10.52 3.64 2.35
C ALA A 25 10.41 4.52 1.10
N SER A 26 9.86 5.73 1.22
CA SER A 26 9.66 6.60 0.05
C SER A 26 10.96 6.89 -0.71
N ASP A 27 12.09 7.04 -0.02
CA ASP A 27 13.42 7.33 -0.57
C ASP A 27 14.22 6.09 -1.01
N GLU A 28 13.65 4.89 -0.88
CA GLU A 28 14.28 3.63 -1.29
C GLU A 28 13.59 2.96 -2.48
N LEU A 29 12.61 3.63 -3.10
CA LEU A 29 11.95 3.12 -4.30
C LEU A 29 12.96 2.87 -5.43
N PRO A 30 12.84 1.74 -6.16
CA PRO A 30 13.73 1.45 -7.28
C PRO A 30 13.49 2.45 -8.42
N GLN A 31 14.53 2.72 -9.22
CA GLN A 31 14.39 3.65 -10.35
C GLN A 31 13.48 3.10 -11.45
N THR A 32 13.52 1.79 -11.70
CA THR A 32 12.72 1.08 -12.71
C THR A 32 11.90 -0.04 -12.07
N LEU A 33 10.80 -0.41 -12.73
CA LEU A 33 9.92 -1.49 -12.24
C LEU A 33 10.55 -2.89 -12.27
N GLY A 34 11.52 -3.12 -13.16
CA GLY A 34 11.94 -4.47 -13.53
C GLY A 34 10.77 -5.30 -14.07
N SER A 35 10.63 -6.54 -13.62
CA SER A 35 9.49 -7.41 -13.95
C SER A 35 8.29 -7.27 -13.01
N TYR A 36 8.36 -6.36 -12.04
CA TYR A 36 7.35 -6.18 -11.01
C TYR A 36 6.37 -5.07 -11.37
N SER A 37 5.20 -5.08 -10.74
CA SER A 37 4.18 -4.06 -11.00
C SER A 37 3.35 -3.69 -9.77
N CYS A 38 3.70 -4.19 -8.58
CA CYS A 38 2.97 -3.95 -7.33
C CYS A 38 3.96 -3.65 -6.21
N PHE A 39 3.75 -2.54 -5.49
CA PHE A 39 4.65 -2.06 -4.45
C PHE A 39 3.84 -1.54 -3.27
N ILE A 40 4.35 -1.71 -2.06
CA ILE A 40 3.86 -1.00 -0.86
C ILE A 40 4.94 -0.02 -0.43
N VAL A 41 4.55 1.22 -0.15
CA VAL A 41 5.49 2.31 0.12
C VAL A 41 5.10 3.03 1.39
N ASN A 42 6.05 3.30 2.26
CA ASN A 42 5.85 4.21 3.38
C ASN A 42 6.00 5.65 2.90
N LEU A 43 5.14 6.56 3.34
CA LEU A 43 5.27 7.98 3.03
C LEU A 43 6.51 8.63 3.66
N ASP A 44 7.05 8.04 4.73
CA ASP A 44 8.29 8.50 5.36
C ASP A 44 9.53 7.95 4.66
N SER A 45 10.65 8.65 4.82
CA SER A 45 11.98 8.16 4.45
C SER A 45 12.49 7.09 5.41
N LYS A 46 13.46 6.27 4.99
CA LYS A 46 14.00 5.14 5.77
C LYS A 46 14.48 5.53 7.17
N ARG A 47 15.02 6.73 7.33
CA ARG A 47 15.55 7.23 8.60
C ARG A 47 14.46 7.58 9.62
N LYS A 48 13.18 7.54 9.22
CA LYS A 48 12.03 7.78 10.08
C LYS A 48 11.33 6.46 10.40
N PRO A 49 10.63 6.40 11.54
CA PRO A 49 9.96 5.16 12.00
C PRO A 49 8.83 4.67 11.06
N GLY A 50 8.35 5.54 10.15
CA GLY A 50 7.26 5.26 9.25
C GLY A 50 5.96 5.90 9.72
N SER A 51 5.21 6.49 8.79
CA SER A 51 3.98 7.24 9.09
C SER A 51 2.76 6.55 8.53
N HIS A 52 2.75 6.24 7.23
CA HIS A 52 1.59 5.68 6.55
C HIS A 52 1.99 4.81 5.37
N TRP A 53 1.30 3.68 5.17
CA TRP A 53 1.50 2.78 4.04
C TRP A 53 0.52 3.11 2.92
N VAL A 54 1.05 3.21 1.70
CA VAL A 54 0.28 3.35 0.45
C VAL A 54 0.67 2.25 -0.52
N ALA A 55 -0.23 1.88 -1.43
CA ALA A 55 0.05 0.89 -2.46
C ALA A 55 0.16 1.56 -3.83
N ILE A 56 1.10 1.09 -4.64
CA ILE A 56 1.32 1.56 -6.00
C ILE A 56 1.33 0.35 -6.91
N ALA A 57 0.52 0.38 -7.96
CA ALA A 57 0.49 -0.68 -8.95
C ALA A 57 0.50 -0.13 -10.38
N PHE A 58 1.10 -0.87 -11.31
CA PHE A 58 1.26 -0.47 -12.70
C PHE A 58 0.59 -1.45 -13.65
N ARG A 59 -0.11 -0.94 -14.67
CA ARG A 59 -0.67 -1.70 -15.78
C ARG A 59 -0.85 -0.81 -16.98
N ASN A 60 -0.44 -1.28 -18.16
CA ASN A 60 -0.66 -0.60 -19.45
C ASN A 60 -0.27 0.89 -19.40
N ASN A 61 0.96 1.18 -18.95
CA ASN A 61 1.49 2.55 -18.83
C ASN A 61 0.68 3.50 -17.91
N THR A 62 -0.13 2.92 -17.02
CA THR A 62 -0.91 3.64 -16.00
C THR A 62 -0.49 3.18 -14.62
N CYS A 63 -0.17 4.14 -13.75
CA CYS A 63 -0.04 3.97 -12.32
C CYS A 63 -1.42 4.03 -11.65
N TYR A 64 -1.61 3.16 -10.68
CA TYR A 64 -2.75 3.10 -9.78
C TYR A 64 -2.21 3.27 -8.36
N TYR A 65 -2.30 4.50 -7.87
CA TYR A 65 -1.93 4.86 -6.52
C TYR A 65 -3.13 4.68 -5.60
N PHE A 66 -2.96 3.91 -4.53
CA PHE A 66 -4.00 3.69 -3.55
C PHE A 66 -3.54 4.18 -2.18
N CYS A 67 -4.30 5.12 -1.63
CA CYS A 67 -4.16 5.60 -0.26
C CYS A 67 -5.49 5.38 0.45
N SER A 68 -5.50 4.63 1.55
CA SER A 68 -6.73 4.32 2.29
C SER A 68 -7.42 5.55 2.88
N TYR A 69 -6.74 6.69 2.96
CA TYR A 69 -7.31 8.00 3.31
C TYR A 69 -7.91 8.77 2.12
N GLY A 70 -7.75 8.27 0.88
CA GLY A 70 -8.23 8.95 -0.33
C GLY A 70 -7.33 10.09 -0.81
N SER A 71 -6.11 10.20 -0.26
CA SER A 71 -5.17 11.26 -0.61
C SER A 71 -4.51 11.01 -1.97
N ILE A 72 -4.30 12.09 -2.72
CA ILE A 72 -3.45 12.11 -3.92
C ILE A 72 -1.98 11.85 -3.54
N PRO A 73 -1.13 11.25 -4.41
CA PRO A 73 0.30 11.22 -4.18
C PRO A 73 0.88 12.64 -4.06
N ASN A 74 1.55 12.92 -2.94
CA ASN A 74 2.18 14.23 -2.67
C ASN A 74 3.66 14.11 -2.21
N ASN A 75 4.16 12.90 -2.00
CA ASN A 75 5.56 12.66 -1.67
C ASN A 75 6.42 12.72 -2.95
N ASN A 76 7.47 13.56 -2.94
CA ASN A 76 8.31 13.80 -4.12
C ASN A 76 8.99 12.53 -4.66
N ASN A 77 9.46 11.62 -3.81
CA ASN A 77 10.10 10.39 -4.25
C ASN A 77 9.09 9.46 -4.94
N ILE A 78 7.88 9.37 -4.37
CA ILE A 78 6.77 8.62 -4.98
C ILE A 78 6.36 9.24 -6.31
N LEU A 79 6.21 10.58 -6.39
CA LEU A 79 5.89 11.28 -7.63
C LEU A 79 6.94 11.04 -8.71
N HIS A 80 8.22 11.06 -8.35
CA HIS A 80 9.31 10.74 -9.26
C HIS A 80 9.23 9.30 -9.77
N PHE A 81 9.01 8.34 -8.87
CA PHE A 81 8.83 6.94 -9.23
C PHE A 81 7.65 6.71 -10.19
N ILE A 82 6.50 7.37 -9.94
CA ILE A 82 5.33 7.31 -10.81
C ILE A 82 5.65 7.87 -12.20
N LYS A 83 6.27 9.06 -12.26
CA LYS A 83 6.63 9.75 -13.50
C LYS A 83 7.60 8.94 -14.37
N ASN A 84 8.55 8.24 -13.76
CA ASN A 84 9.53 7.44 -14.50
C ASN A 84 8.94 6.16 -15.09
N ASN A 85 7.81 5.68 -14.56
CA ASN A 85 7.30 4.34 -14.86
C ASN A 85 5.87 4.34 -15.42
N SER A 86 5.27 5.51 -15.66
CA SER A 86 3.93 5.62 -16.25
C SER A 86 3.65 7.00 -16.86
N ASN A 87 2.77 7.06 -17.85
CA ASN A 87 2.27 8.32 -18.42
C ASN A 87 1.05 8.88 -17.68
N TYR A 88 0.30 8.02 -17.00
CA TYR A 88 -0.95 8.38 -16.32
C TYR A 88 -0.94 7.87 -14.88
N CYS A 89 -1.55 8.62 -13.97
CA CYS A 89 -1.73 8.19 -12.59
C CYS A 89 -3.21 8.32 -12.18
N LYS A 90 -3.80 7.21 -11.72
CA LYS A 90 -5.14 7.16 -11.12
C LYS A 90 -5.01 6.95 -9.61
N TRP A 91 -5.92 7.52 -8.85
CA TRP A 91 -6.01 7.30 -7.41
C TRP A 91 -7.46 7.21 -6.93
N ASN A 92 -7.68 6.56 -5.78
CA ASN A 92 -8.98 6.58 -5.12
C ASN A 92 -9.20 7.93 -4.44
N LYS A 93 -10.40 8.50 -4.60
CA LYS A 93 -10.76 9.81 -4.02
C LYS A 93 -11.42 9.70 -2.64
N TYR A 94 -11.92 8.52 -2.30
CA TYR A 94 -12.66 8.30 -1.07
C TYR A 94 -11.76 7.76 0.03
N ARG A 95 -12.04 8.21 1.25
CA ARG A 95 -11.49 7.65 2.48
C ARG A 95 -12.20 6.33 2.81
N TYR A 96 -11.42 5.27 3.00
CA TYR A 96 -11.92 3.95 3.39
C TYR A 96 -11.47 3.53 4.79
N GLN A 97 -10.48 4.21 5.37
CA GLN A 97 -9.88 3.89 6.66
C GLN A 97 -10.04 5.05 7.66
N SER A 98 -10.15 4.70 8.94
CA SER A 98 -10.05 5.64 10.05
C SER A 98 -8.62 6.19 10.20
N PHE A 99 -8.51 7.49 10.49
CA PHE A 99 -7.23 8.17 10.69
C PHE A 99 -6.43 7.63 11.88
N VAL A 100 -7.10 7.13 12.91
CA VAL A 100 -6.43 6.60 14.12
C VAL A 100 -6.10 5.11 14.01
N SER A 101 -6.50 4.46 12.92
CA SER A 101 -6.29 3.02 12.73
C SER A 101 -4.93 2.72 12.11
N LEU A 102 -4.35 1.58 12.49
CA LEU A 102 -3.06 1.08 11.99
C LEU A 102 -3.21 0.05 10.86
N THR A 103 -4.36 0.05 10.18
CA THR A 103 -4.75 -0.92 9.14
C THR A 103 -4.36 -0.54 7.72
N CYS A 104 -3.74 0.62 7.48
CA CYS A 104 -3.37 1.10 6.13
C CYS A 104 -2.60 0.05 5.31
N GLY A 105 -1.70 -0.69 5.94
CA GLY A 105 -0.98 -1.80 5.30
C GLY A 105 -1.88 -2.97 4.89
N GLN A 106 -2.92 -3.29 5.66
CA GLN A 106 -3.91 -4.30 5.29
C GLN A 106 -4.79 -3.84 4.14
N PHE A 107 -5.15 -2.55 4.11
CA PHE A 107 -5.84 -1.95 2.96
C PHE A 107 -4.97 -2.01 1.69
N CYS A 108 -3.65 -1.77 1.82
CA CYS A 108 -2.70 -1.94 0.71
C CYS A 108 -2.70 -3.39 0.17
N LEU A 109 -2.64 -4.39 1.06
CA LEU A 109 -2.72 -5.80 0.68
C LEU A 109 -4.05 -6.13 -0.03
N TYR A 110 -5.17 -5.66 0.51
CA TYR A 110 -6.48 -5.84 -0.11
C TYR A 110 -6.55 -5.21 -1.51
N PHE A 111 -6.06 -3.98 -1.67
CA PHE A 111 -6.00 -3.32 -2.97
C PHE A 111 -5.16 -4.12 -3.96
N LEU A 112 -3.92 -4.49 -3.60
CA LEU A 112 -3.02 -5.20 -4.51
C LEU A 112 -3.54 -6.59 -4.87
N HIS A 113 -4.15 -7.31 -3.92
CA HIS A 113 -4.79 -8.60 -4.15
C HIS A 113 -5.87 -8.52 -5.24
N ASN A 114 -6.76 -7.53 -5.14
CA ASN A 114 -7.82 -7.31 -6.12
C ASN A 114 -7.25 -6.77 -7.44
N PHE A 115 -6.24 -5.89 -7.37
CA PHE A 115 -5.59 -5.33 -8.54
C PHE A 115 -5.04 -6.44 -9.44
N VAL A 116 -4.23 -7.37 -8.92
CA VAL A 116 -3.64 -8.44 -9.73
C VAL A 116 -4.69 -9.40 -10.30
N ARG A 117 -5.86 -9.50 -9.67
CA ARG A 117 -7.02 -10.29 -10.12
C ARG A 117 -7.99 -9.52 -11.02
N LYS A 118 -7.71 -8.25 -11.31
CA LYS A 118 -8.58 -7.34 -12.07
C LYS A 118 -9.99 -7.20 -11.44
N GLN A 119 -10.08 -7.33 -10.12
CA GLN A 119 -11.31 -7.16 -9.35
C GLN A 119 -11.45 -5.71 -8.88
N SER A 120 -12.69 -5.25 -8.72
CA SER A 120 -13.00 -3.92 -8.18
C SER A 120 -12.92 -3.92 -6.66
N LEU A 121 -12.87 -2.73 -6.05
CA LEU A 121 -12.92 -2.55 -4.61
C LEU A 121 -14.35 -2.31 -4.10
N SER A 122 -15.38 -2.86 -4.76
CA SER A 122 -16.79 -2.54 -4.48
C SER A 122 -17.25 -2.89 -3.06
N LEU A 123 -16.52 -3.76 -2.34
CA LEU A 123 -16.76 -4.09 -0.95
C LEU A 123 -16.24 -3.02 0.04
N LEU A 124 -15.59 -1.96 -0.46
CA LEU A 124 -15.21 -0.80 0.35
C LEU A 124 -16.24 0.30 0.21
N HIS A 125 -16.76 0.75 1.34
CA HIS A 125 -17.84 1.72 1.45
C HIS A 125 -17.31 3.06 1.98
N SER A 126 -17.42 4.13 1.21
CA SER A 126 -16.92 5.46 1.62
C SER A 126 -17.69 6.07 2.79
N ASP A 127 -18.92 5.61 3.00
CA ASP A 127 -19.86 6.00 4.05
C ASP A 127 -19.82 5.08 5.27
N ASN A 128 -19.12 3.93 5.21
CA ASN A 128 -19.06 2.97 6.30
C ASN A 128 -17.61 2.51 6.60
N ILE A 129 -16.86 3.38 7.27
CA ILE A 129 -15.45 3.13 7.62
C ILE A 129 -15.31 1.98 8.61
N GLU A 130 -16.20 1.86 9.60
CA GLU A 130 -16.13 0.78 10.59
C GLU A 130 -16.29 -0.59 9.93
N HIS A 131 -17.24 -0.71 8.99
CA HIS A 131 -17.39 -1.90 8.18
C HIS A 131 -16.08 -2.23 7.45
N ASN A 132 -15.49 -1.25 6.74
CA ASN A 132 -14.26 -1.47 5.99
C ASN A 132 -13.10 -1.95 6.89
N GLU A 133 -12.93 -1.34 8.06
CA GLU A 133 -11.90 -1.71 9.03
C GLU A 133 -12.05 -3.17 9.48
N LYS A 134 -13.29 -3.59 9.79
CA LYS A 134 -13.58 -4.98 10.18
C LYS A 134 -13.37 -5.94 9.00
N PHE A 135 -13.94 -5.60 7.84
CA PHE A 135 -13.87 -6.40 6.63
C PHE A 135 -12.41 -6.65 6.20
N VAL A 136 -11.60 -5.60 6.08
CA VAL A 136 -10.21 -5.72 5.63
C VAL A 136 -9.35 -6.53 6.61
N LYS A 137 -9.53 -6.35 7.93
CA LYS A 137 -8.85 -7.16 8.93
C LYS A 137 -9.19 -8.65 8.78
N GLN A 138 -10.47 -8.96 8.65
CA GLN A 138 -10.95 -10.35 8.46
C GLN A 138 -10.46 -10.94 7.14
N PHE A 139 -10.55 -10.17 6.06
CA PHE A 139 -10.06 -10.55 4.74
C PHE A 139 -8.58 -10.92 4.80
N VAL A 140 -7.74 -10.06 5.38
CA VAL A 140 -6.30 -10.33 5.44
C VAL A 140 -5.99 -11.56 6.29
N ALA A 141 -6.67 -11.72 7.43
CA ALA A 141 -6.50 -12.88 8.30
C ALA A 141 -6.88 -14.21 7.62
N TYR A 142 -7.89 -14.21 6.75
CA TYR A 142 -8.34 -15.40 6.03
C TYR A 142 -7.51 -15.68 4.77
N GLN A 143 -7.29 -14.66 3.95
CA GLN A 143 -6.72 -14.80 2.60
C GLN A 143 -5.20 -14.99 2.61
N PHE A 144 -4.49 -14.35 3.54
CA PHE A 144 -3.02 -14.32 3.57
C PHE A 144 -2.44 -15.20 4.68
N ARG A 145 -3.01 -16.39 4.92
CA ARG A 145 -2.45 -17.37 5.87
C ARG A 145 -0.98 -17.62 5.55
N LEU A 146 -0.11 -17.26 6.49
CA LEU A 146 1.35 -17.34 6.32
C LEU A 146 1.79 -18.79 6.11
N LYS A 147 2.27 -19.10 4.90
CA LYS A 147 3.20 -20.21 4.66
C LYS A 147 4.59 -19.61 4.48
N ASN A 148 5.58 -20.18 5.18
CA ASN A 148 6.96 -19.70 5.25
C ASN A 148 7.47 -19.20 3.87
N CYS A 149 7.84 -17.92 3.78
CA CYS A 149 8.52 -17.35 2.62
C CYS A 149 9.78 -16.59 3.08
N CYS A 150 10.87 -16.83 2.35
CA CYS A 150 12.22 -16.31 2.61
C CYS A 150 12.42 -14.85 2.16
N PHE A 151 13.46 -14.23 2.73
CA PHE A 151 13.74 -12.80 2.80
C PHE A 151 14.33 -12.14 1.54
N SER A 152 14.09 -10.81 1.45
CA SER A 152 14.77 -9.77 0.67
C SER A 152 14.92 -8.52 1.58
N PRO A 153 15.72 -7.47 1.28
CA PRO A 153 16.01 -6.42 2.26
C PRO A 153 14.82 -5.46 2.39
N TYR A 154 14.20 -5.41 3.57
CA TYR A 154 13.09 -4.50 3.87
C TYR A 154 13.56 -3.37 4.78
N SER A 155 12.98 -2.17 4.61
CA SER A 155 13.08 -1.09 5.61
C SER A 155 12.49 -1.56 6.94
N GLN A 156 12.91 -1.06 8.10
CA GLN A 156 12.29 -1.44 9.41
C GLN A 156 11.17 -0.49 9.83
N GLN A 157 10.31 -0.09 8.89
CA GLN A 157 9.26 0.89 9.15
C GLN A 157 7.95 0.24 9.60
N THR A 158 7.16 1.02 10.34
CA THR A 158 5.78 0.70 10.74
C THR A 158 4.86 1.85 10.33
N CYS A 159 3.55 1.63 10.31
CA CYS A 159 2.60 2.74 10.22
C CYS A 159 2.27 3.26 11.62
N GLN A 160 1.97 4.55 11.70
CA GLN A 160 1.55 5.23 12.91
C GLN A 160 0.15 5.81 12.72
N ALA A 161 -0.56 6.00 13.82
CA ALA A 161 -1.87 6.65 13.79
C ALA A 161 -1.69 8.12 13.35
N TYR A 162 -2.62 8.61 12.53
CA TYR A 162 -2.57 9.98 12.06
C TYR A 162 -2.69 10.96 13.24
N ASN A 163 -1.73 11.89 13.35
CA ASN A 163 -1.70 12.87 14.44
C ASN A 163 -2.44 14.14 14.03
N PHE A 164 -3.57 14.44 14.68
CA PHE A 164 -4.38 15.63 14.39
C PHE A 164 -3.75 16.96 14.84
N LYS A 165 -2.60 16.97 15.52
CA LYS A 165 -2.04 18.17 16.17
C LYS A 165 -1.40 19.23 15.25
N HIS A 166 -1.48 19.11 13.92
CA HIS A 166 -0.82 20.04 12.99
C HIS A 166 -1.71 20.51 11.83
N TYR A 167 -2.90 21.04 12.11
CA TYR A 167 -3.62 21.90 11.17
C TYR A 167 -4.39 23.00 11.93
N HIS A 168 -3.64 23.95 12.48
CA HIS A 168 -4.12 25.31 12.67
C HIS A 168 -3.22 26.20 11.80
N VAL A 169 -3.72 26.49 10.59
CA VAL A 169 -3.30 27.65 9.78
C VAL A 169 -4.57 28.40 9.46
#